data_AF-A0A537XAV5-F1
#
_entry.id   AF-A0A537XAV5-F1
#
_cell.length_a   1.000
_cell.length_b   1.000
_cell.length_c   1.000
_cell.angle_alpha   90.00
_cell.angle_beta   90.00
_cell.angle_gamma   90.00
#
_symmetry.space_group_name_H-M   'P 1'
#
loop_
_entity.id
_entity.type
_entity.pdbx_description
1 polymer ?
#
loop_
_entity_poly.entity_id
_entity_poly.type
_entity_poly.pdbx_seq_one_letter_code
_entity_poly.pdbx_strand_id
1 'polypeptide(L)'
;MRWVPEPTGDEFPTLAGIAGRLSARNPEAARRAAWVYQQLLKLGAGTYIEELSQRYLVIDSDVIFLRDVSFATDDRVRFPYSRAFEYHEPYRQAYERLIGEPPSTDHSLTVHHMLYDQQLLSELIDEIERRWELAWHDAYVDATDPAAVSSISEMDIYGWWVLDRHPELAEVRQLVWRDVHVIPRAVARGIWARDHDFVAAHAYLRTARWRRAGYALAHMYRDLRARLRLRRPS
;
A
#
# COMPACT_ATOMS: atom_id res chain seq x y z
N MET A 1 -21.09 9.22 -5.53
CA MET A 1 -20.40 8.39 -4.52
C MET A 1 -21.37 7.32 -4.09
N ARG A 2 -21.08 6.05 -4.41
CA ARG A 2 -21.85 4.87 -3.95
C ARG A 2 -21.19 4.38 -2.67
N TRP A 3 -21.95 4.23 -1.60
CA TRP A 3 -21.47 3.56 -0.39
C TRP A 3 -21.58 2.05 -0.60
N VAL A 4 -20.54 1.30 -0.24
CA VAL A 4 -20.55 -0.16 -0.25
C VAL A 4 -20.49 -0.61 1.21
N PRO A 5 -21.47 -1.42 1.69
CA PRO A 5 -21.40 -1.97 3.04
C PRO A 5 -20.20 -2.92 3.17
N GLU A 6 -19.73 -3.14 4.39
CA GLU A 6 -18.71 -4.16 4.64
C GLU A 6 -19.23 -5.55 4.23
N PRO A 7 -18.37 -6.39 3.62
CA PRO A 7 -18.75 -7.74 3.24
C PRO A 7 -19.08 -8.59 4.48
N THR A 8 -19.98 -9.55 4.31
CA THR A 8 -20.41 -10.43 5.41
C THR A 8 -19.40 -11.56 5.63
N GLY A 9 -19.41 -12.13 6.84
CA GLY A 9 -18.45 -13.15 7.28
C GLY A 9 -18.45 -14.45 6.49
N ASP A 10 -19.47 -14.69 5.67
CA ASP A 10 -19.60 -15.92 4.88
C ASP A 10 -18.79 -15.85 3.57
N GLU A 11 -18.51 -14.66 3.06
CA GLU A 11 -17.80 -14.43 1.79
C GLU A 11 -16.42 -13.76 1.98
N PHE A 12 -16.22 -13.09 3.11
CA PHE A 12 -15.00 -12.34 3.41
C PHE A 12 -14.70 -12.36 4.91
N PRO A 13 -13.42 -12.38 5.35
CA PRO A 13 -13.12 -12.44 6.77
C PRO A 13 -13.56 -11.17 7.50
N THR A 14 -14.18 -11.35 8.67
CA THR A 14 -14.53 -10.24 9.55
C THR A 14 -13.31 -9.77 10.35
N LEU A 15 -13.34 -8.51 10.79
CA LEU A 15 -12.32 -7.97 11.71
C LEU A 15 -12.16 -8.84 12.98
N ALA A 16 -13.27 -9.34 13.52
CA ALA A 16 -13.26 -10.22 14.69
C ALA A 16 -12.61 -11.58 14.39
N GLY A 17 -12.90 -12.16 13.21
CA GLY A 17 -12.27 -13.41 12.76
C GLY A 17 -10.76 -13.26 12.60
N ILE A 18 -10.32 -12.18 11.95
CA ILE A 18 -8.88 -11.84 11.82
C ILE A 18 -8.24 -11.68 13.20
N ALA A 19 -8.88 -10.96 14.11
CA ALA A 19 -8.37 -10.78 15.47
C ALA A 19 -8.24 -12.12 16.22
N GLY A 20 -9.22 -13.02 16.09
CA GLY A 20 -9.17 -14.36 16.66
C GLY A 20 -8.01 -15.19 16.12
N ARG A 21 -7.83 -15.19 14.79
CA ARG A 21 -6.74 -15.92 14.11
C ARG A 21 -5.35 -15.41 14.52
N LEU A 22 -5.18 -14.09 14.58
CA LEU A 22 -3.94 -13.47 15.06
C LEU A 22 -3.66 -13.78 16.53
N SER A 23 -4.69 -13.70 17.39
CA SER A 23 -4.57 -13.97 18.83
C SER A 23 -4.13 -15.39 19.14
N ALA A 24 -4.57 -16.36 18.33
CA ALA A 24 -4.18 -17.76 18.48
C ALA A 24 -2.67 -17.99 18.28
N ARG A 25 -2.00 -17.12 17.50
CA ARG A 25 -0.55 -17.16 17.27
C ARG A 25 0.22 -16.30 18.28
N ASN A 26 -0.32 -15.14 18.61
CA ASN A 26 0.20 -14.23 19.64
C ASN A 26 -0.93 -13.33 20.16
N PRO A 27 -1.27 -13.36 21.47
CA PRO A 27 -2.31 -12.52 22.04
C PRO A 27 -2.16 -11.02 21.75
N GLU A 28 -0.93 -10.51 21.62
CA GLU A 28 -0.70 -9.10 21.30
C GLU A 28 -0.96 -8.76 19.83
N ALA A 29 -0.85 -9.74 18.93
CA ALA A 29 -1.06 -9.56 17.50
C ALA A 29 -2.51 -9.21 17.15
N ALA A 30 -3.47 -9.50 18.03
CA ALA A 30 -4.87 -9.06 17.91
C ALA A 30 -4.98 -7.55 17.66
N ARG A 31 -4.07 -6.75 18.22
CA ARG A 31 -4.03 -5.29 18.06
C ARG A 31 -3.73 -4.86 16.62
N ARG A 32 -3.25 -5.79 15.78
CA ARG A 32 -2.95 -5.58 14.35
C ARG A 32 -4.08 -6.02 13.43
N ALA A 33 -5.18 -6.57 13.96
CA ALA A 33 -6.30 -7.03 13.14
C ALA A 33 -6.86 -5.93 12.22
N ALA A 34 -7.03 -4.70 12.73
CA ALA A 34 -7.49 -3.58 11.92
C ALA A 34 -6.50 -3.18 10.81
N TRP A 35 -5.19 -3.33 11.08
CA TRP A 35 -4.16 -3.13 10.07
C TRP A 35 -4.31 -4.18 8.97
N VAL A 36 -4.39 -5.46 9.30
CA VAL A 36 -4.50 -6.55 8.31
C VAL A 36 -5.83 -6.46 7.55
N TYR A 37 -6.92 -6.15 8.24
CA TYR A 37 -8.26 -6.05 7.66
C TYR A 37 -8.34 -5.02 6.53
N GLN A 38 -7.74 -3.83 6.70
CA GLN A 38 -7.73 -2.84 5.62
C GLN A 38 -6.96 -3.31 4.37
N GLN A 39 -5.94 -4.16 4.53
CA GLN A 39 -5.17 -4.69 3.39
C GLN A 39 -6.01 -5.70 2.62
N LEU A 40 -6.69 -6.59 3.35
CA LEU A 40 -7.62 -7.55 2.77
C LEU A 40 -8.74 -6.84 2.00
N LEU A 41 -9.41 -5.86 2.60
CA LEU A 41 -10.50 -5.12 1.93
C LEU A 41 -10.04 -4.53 0.59
N LYS A 42 -8.85 -3.95 0.54
CA LYS A 42 -8.31 -3.36 -0.70
C LYS A 42 -7.95 -4.42 -1.74
N LEU A 43 -7.29 -5.50 -1.33
CA LEU A 43 -6.88 -6.58 -2.23
C LEU A 43 -8.07 -7.34 -2.79
N GLY A 44 -9.08 -7.58 -1.95
CA GLY A 44 -10.30 -8.32 -2.27
C GLY A 44 -11.45 -7.45 -2.78
N ALA A 45 -11.24 -6.18 -3.11
CA ALA A 45 -12.33 -5.28 -3.52
C ALA A 45 -13.17 -5.85 -4.69
N GLY A 46 -12.53 -6.55 -5.62
CA GLY A 46 -13.19 -7.24 -6.73
C GLY A 46 -14.17 -8.35 -6.32
N THR A 47 -14.08 -8.89 -5.10
CA THR A 47 -14.92 -10.02 -4.66
C THR A 47 -16.25 -9.57 -4.07
N TYR A 48 -16.36 -8.32 -3.62
CA TYR A 48 -17.56 -7.84 -2.90
C TYR A 48 -18.10 -6.49 -3.39
N ILE A 49 -17.38 -5.77 -4.26
CA ILE A 49 -17.89 -4.56 -4.90
C ILE A 49 -18.40 -4.91 -6.29
N GLU A 50 -19.72 -4.91 -6.44
CA GLU A 50 -20.38 -5.09 -7.73
C GLU A 50 -19.99 -3.98 -8.73
N GLU A 51 -19.95 -4.33 -10.01
CA GLU A 51 -19.75 -3.39 -11.13
C GLU A 51 -18.40 -2.65 -11.11
N LEU A 52 -17.38 -3.18 -10.43
CA LEU A 52 -16.01 -2.71 -10.60
C LEU A 52 -15.55 -2.93 -12.05
N SER A 53 -14.91 -1.91 -12.61
CA SER A 53 -14.22 -2.02 -13.88
C SER A 53 -13.10 -3.07 -13.82
N GLN A 54 -12.79 -3.71 -14.95
CA GLN A 54 -11.71 -4.71 -15.06
C GLN A 54 -10.41 -4.23 -14.41
N ARG A 55 -10.13 -2.93 -14.53
CA ARG A 55 -9.04 -2.25 -13.83
C ARG A 55 -9.61 -1.16 -12.97
N TYR A 56 -9.24 -1.11 -11.70
CA TYR A 56 -9.74 -0.13 -10.76
C TYR A 56 -8.62 0.41 -9.89
N LEU A 57 -8.76 1.66 -9.47
CA LEU A 57 -7.79 2.35 -8.65
C LEU A 57 -8.25 2.35 -7.20
N VAL A 58 -7.40 1.85 -6.31
CA VAL A 58 -7.56 2.01 -4.87
C VAL A 58 -6.63 3.13 -4.42
N ILE A 59 -7.14 4.05 -3.61
CA ILE A 59 -6.40 5.19 -3.05
C ILE A 59 -6.65 5.22 -1.55
N ASP A 60 -5.59 5.42 -0.77
CA ASP A 60 -5.71 5.65 0.67
C ASP A 60 -6.50 6.94 0.96
N SER A 61 -7.36 6.89 1.97
CA SER A 61 -8.28 8.00 2.28
C SER A 61 -7.59 9.27 2.79
N ASP A 62 -6.29 9.20 3.10
CA ASP A 62 -5.46 10.33 3.51
C ASP A 62 -4.59 10.91 2.38
N VAL A 63 -4.77 10.46 1.14
CA VAL A 63 -4.12 11.01 -0.06
C VAL A 63 -4.83 12.26 -0.57
N ILE A 64 -4.04 13.28 -0.90
CA ILE A 64 -4.52 14.53 -1.51
C ILE A 64 -3.68 14.79 -2.76
N PHE A 65 -4.28 14.63 -3.94
CA PHE A 65 -3.67 15.05 -5.20
C PHE A 65 -3.55 16.57 -5.25
N LEU A 66 -2.36 17.03 -5.64
CA LEU A 66 -2.00 18.45 -5.71
C LEU A 66 -2.01 19.00 -7.14
N ARG A 67 -2.03 18.09 -8.13
CA ARG A 67 -2.16 18.38 -9.56
C ARG A 67 -2.97 17.26 -10.22
N ASP A 68 -3.30 17.43 -11.49
CA ASP A 68 -3.97 16.40 -12.28
C ASP A 68 -3.03 15.21 -12.46
N VAL A 69 -3.52 14.02 -12.08
CA VAL A 69 -2.79 12.76 -12.18
C VAL A 69 -3.64 11.78 -12.97
N SER A 70 -3.07 11.19 -14.03
CA SER A 70 -3.74 10.17 -14.83
C SER A 70 -3.26 8.77 -14.45
N PHE A 71 -4.23 7.86 -14.30
CA PHE A 71 -4.04 6.42 -14.14
C PHE A 71 -4.57 5.66 -15.36
N ALA A 72 -4.75 6.35 -16.49
CA ALA A 72 -5.17 5.74 -17.73
C ALA A 72 -4.16 4.66 -18.13
N THR A 73 -4.69 3.53 -18.57
CA THR A 73 -3.94 2.32 -18.87
C THR A 73 -4.67 1.57 -19.98
N ASP A 74 -4.00 0.64 -20.64
CA ASP A 74 -4.57 -0.18 -21.70
C ASP A 74 -4.22 -1.67 -21.49
N ASP A 75 -4.36 -2.49 -22.53
CA ASP A 75 -4.04 -3.92 -22.43
C ASP A 75 -2.54 -4.21 -22.58
N ARG A 76 -1.73 -3.24 -23.03
CA ARG A 76 -0.27 -3.36 -23.09
C ARG A 76 0.36 -3.07 -21.75
N VAL A 77 -0.11 -2.02 -21.09
CA VAL A 77 0.33 -1.65 -19.73
C VAL A 77 -0.88 -1.81 -18.82
N ARG A 78 -0.91 -2.89 -18.04
CA ARG A 78 -2.00 -3.19 -17.10
C ARG A 78 -1.67 -2.78 -15.68
N PHE A 79 -0.37 -2.65 -15.35
CA PHE A 79 0.12 -2.26 -14.04
C PHE A 79 1.11 -1.09 -14.12
N PRO A 80 0.60 0.16 -14.24
CA PRO A 80 1.43 1.35 -14.08
C PRO A 80 1.68 1.61 -12.59
N TYR A 81 2.93 1.58 -12.15
CA TYR A 81 3.28 1.63 -10.73
C TYR A 81 4.30 2.72 -10.38
N SER A 82 4.25 3.20 -9.13
CA SER A 82 5.31 4.04 -8.57
C SER A 82 6.09 3.24 -7.53
N ARG A 83 7.36 3.58 -7.35
CA ARG A 83 8.25 2.90 -6.41
C ARG A 83 8.43 3.75 -5.17
N ALA A 84 8.23 3.16 -4.00
CA ALA A 84 8.72 3.67 -2.73
C ALA A 84 10.19 3.29 -2.58
N PHE A 85 11.01 4.26 -2.17
CA PHE A 85 12.44 4.02 -1.91
C PHE A 85 12.69 3.45 -0.51
N GLU A 86 11.63 3.10 0.21
CA GLU A 86 11.72 2.46 1.52
C GLU A 86 11.81 0.94 1.35
N TYR A 87 12.77 0.35 2.05
CA TYR A 87 12.90 -1.10 2.15
C TYR A 87 12.13 -1.58 3.38
N HIS A 88 11.23 -2.54 3.21
CA HIS A 88 10.37 -3.03 4.29
C HIS A 88 10.46 -4.56 4.46
N GLU A 89 11.45 -5.00 5.22
CA GLU A 89 11.77 -6.43 5.45
C GLU A 89 10.55 -7.28 5.85
N PRO A 90 9.68 -6.89 6.81
CA PRO A 90 8.51 -7.69 7.15
C PRO A 90 7.57 -7.99 5.97
N TYR A 91 7.42 -7.04 5.04
CA TYR A 91 6.55 -7.24 3.87
C TYR A 91 7.16 -8.23 2.90
N ARG A 92 8.48 -8.13 2.70
CA ARG A 92 9.26 -9.07 1.89
C ARG A 92 9.13 -10.50 2.42
N GLN A 93 9.25 -10.67 3.72
CA GLN A 93 9.09 -11.98 4.37
C GLN A 93 7.65 -12.50 4.28
N ALA A 94 6.65 -11.62 4.36
CA ALA A 94 5.26 -12.02 4.17
C ALA A 94 4.99 -12.47 2.72
N TYR A 95 5.56 -11.77 1.73
CA TYR A 95 5.53 -12.18 0.34
C TYR A 95 6.18 -13.56 0.13
N GLU A 96 7.39 -13.75 0.66
CA GLU A 96 8.11 -15.02 0.55
C GLU A 96 7.35 -16.18 1.21
N ARG A 97 6.68 -15.94 2.35
CA ARG A 97 5.78 -16.93 2.96
C ARG A 97 4.60 -17.24 2.03
N LEU A 98 3.97 -16.22 1.46
CA LEU A 98 2.78 -16.37 0.60
C LEU A 98 3.08 -17.09 -0.70
N ILE A 99 4.09 -16.64 -1.44
CA ILE A 99 4.39 -17.09 -2.81
C ILE A 99 5.39 -18.25 -2.81
N GLY A 100 6.29 -18.29 -1.82
CA GLY A 100 7.33 -19.31 -1.67
C GLY A 100 8.70 -18.92 -2.21
N GLU A 101 8.82 -17.71 -2.75
CA GLU A 101 10.05 -17.13 -3.24
C GLU A 101 10.10 -15.63 -2.87
N PRO A 102 11.28 -15.06 -2.62
CA PRO A 102 11.41 -13.64 -2.38
C PRO A 102 11.08 -12.84 -3.65
N PRO A 103 10.62 -11.58 -3.52
CA PRO A 103 10.35 -10.75 -4.69
C PRO A 103 11.63 -10.46 -5.46
N SER A 104 11.54 -10.33 -6.78
CA SER A 104 12.70 -10.06 -7.66
C SER A 104 13.29 -8.65 -7.51
N THR A 105 12.61 -7.76 -6.79
CA THR A 105 13.00 -6.36 -6.63
C THR A 105 13.09 -5.94 -5.17
N ASP A 106 13.96 -4.96 -4.88
CA ASP A 106 14.23 -4.49 -3.51
C ASP A 106 13.41 -3.25 -3.11
N HIS A 107 12.65 -2.66 -4.04
CA HIS A 107 11.86 -1.47 -3.74
C HIS A 107 10.43 -1.85 -3.38
N SER A 108 9.85 -1.14 -2.40
CA SER A 108 8.44 -1.24 -2.11
C SER A 108 7.61 -0.54 -3.20
N LEU A 109 6.40 -1.01 -3.37
CA LEU A 109 5.32 -0.53 -4.21
C LEU A 109 4.19 0.09 -3.37
N THR A 110 4.36 0.13 -2.03
CA THR A 110 3.46 0.81 -1.10
C THR A 110 3.60 2.32 -1.21
N VAL A 111 2.80 2.93 -2.08
CA VAL A 111 2.84 4.37 -2.43
C VAL A 111 1.49 5.09 -2.25
N HIS A 112 0.59 4.55 -1.42
CA HIS A 112 -0.75 5.08 -1.09
C HIS A 112 -1.83 4.98 -2.17
N HIS A 113 -1.51 4.48 -3.36
CA HIS A 113 -2.48 4.15 -4.41
C HIS A 113 -1.98 3.00 -5.27
N MET A 114 -2.88 2.17 -5.77
CA MET A 114 -2.53 1.09 -6.69
C MET A 114 -3.66 0.84 -7.69
N LEU A 115 -3.28 0.69 -8.96
CA LEU A 115 -4.19 0.18 -9.97
C LEU A 115 -4.14 -1.34 -9.91
N TYR A 116 -5.30 -1.94 -9.67
CA TYR A 116 -5.49 -3.38 -9.71
C TYR A 116 -6.13 -3.79 -11.02
N ASP A 117 -5.76 -4.96 -11.52
CA ASP A 117 -6.42 -5.64 -12.62
C ASP A 117 -7.06 -6.93 -12.08
N GLN A 118 -8.36 -7.08 -12.29
CA GLN A 118 -9.13 -8.21 -11.74
C GLN A 118 -8.62 -9.57 -12.21
N GLN A 119 -8.08 -9.67 -13.43
CA GLN A 119 -7.56 -10.93 -13.94
C GLN A 119 -6.23 -11.28 -13.23
N LEU A 120 -5.32 -10.32 -13.13
CA LEU A 120 -4.04 -10.51 -12.44
C LEU A 120 -4.26 -10.81 -10.95
N LEU A 121 -5.25 -10.16 -10.32
CA LEU A 121 -5.65 -10.48 -8.95
C LEU A 121 -6.20 -11.90 -8.81
N SER A 122 -7.03 -12.36 -9.75
CA SER A 122 -7.54 -13.74 -9.75
C SER A 122 -6.39 -14.74 -9.83
N GLU A 123 -5.43 -14.52 -10.73
CA GLU A 123 -4.27 -15.38 -10.90
C GLU A 123 -3.38 -15.43 -9.63
N LEU A 124 -3.16 -14.28 -8.98
CA LEU A 124 -2.48 -14.20 -7.67
C LEU A 124 -3.24 -14.98 -6.59
N ILE A 125 -4.55 -14.78 -6.50
CA ILE A 125 -5.41 -15.47 -5.51
C ILE A 125 -5.33 -16.98 -5.73
N ASP A 126 -5.53 -17.45 -6.96
CA ASP A 126 -5.47 -18.86 -7.32
C ASP A 126 -4.12 -19.48 -6.95
N GLU A 127 -3.01 -18.76 -7.15
CA GLU A 127 -1.68 -19.22 -6.76
C GLU A 127 -1.53 -19.35 -5.24
N ILE A 128 -1.99 -18.36 -4.47
CA ILE A 128 -1.97 -18.39 -3.01
C ILE A 128 -2.79 -19.58 -2.51
N GLU A 129 -4.02 -19.75 -2.99
CA GLU A 129 -4.91 -20.84 -2.55
C GLU A 129 -4.37 -22.22 -2.89
N ARG A 130 -3.87 -22.40 -4.11
CA ARG A 130 -3.25 -23.66 -4.54
C ARG A 130 -2.04 -24.02 -3.69
N ARG A 131 -1.24 -23.03 -3.28
CA ARG A 131 -0.02 -23.28 -2.49
C ARG A 131 -0.34 -23.57 -1.03
N TRP A 132 -1.28 -22.83 -0.45
CA TRP A 132 -1.59 -22.93 0.97
C TRP A 132 -2.65 -23.97 1.29
N GLU A 133 -3.42 -24.42 0.30
CA GLU A 133 -4.61 -25.27 0.49
C GLU A 133 -5.59 -24.64 1.50
N LEU A 134 -5.68 -23.31 1.47
CA LEU A 134 -6.53 -22.46 2.29
C LEU A 134 -7.19 -21.40 1.41
N ALA A 135 -8.27 -20.78 1.88
CA ALA A 135 -8.77 -19.55 1.27
C ALA A 135 -7.67 -18.47 1.28
N TRP A 136 -7.57 -17.67 0.22
CA TRP A 136 -6.44 -16.74 0.06
C TRP A 136 -6.31 -15.75 1.21
N HIS A 137 -7.45 -15.29 1.74
CA HIS A 137 -7.49 -14.31 2.82
C HIS A 137 -7.01 -14.90 4.14
N ASP A 138 -7.24 -16.20 4.34
CA ASP A 138 -6.77 -16.96 5.48
C ASP A 138 -5.25 -17.16 5.42
N ALA A 139 -4.74 -17.54 4.24
CA ALA A 139 -3.30 -17.60 3.96
C ALA A 139 -2.64 -16.22 4.15
N TYR A 140 -3.29 -15.15 3.70
CA TYR A 140 -2.81 -13.77 3.85
C TYR A 140 -2.65 -13.37 5.32
N VAL A 141 -3.64 -13.71 6.18
CA VAL A 141 -3.53 -13.49 7.63
C VAL A 141 -2.42 -14.35 8.25
N ASP A 142 -2.29 -15.61 7.83
CA ASP A 142 -1.26 -16.51 8.37
C ASP A 142 0.16 -16.16 7.96
N ALA A 143 0.33 -15.53 6.80
CA ALA A 143 1.60 -15.00 6.34
C ALA A 143 2.08 -13.76 7.10
N THR A 144 1.25 -13.16 7.94
CA THR A 144 1.68 -12.04 8.80
C THR A 144 2.70 -12.50 9.85
N ASP A 145 3.68 -11.64 10.13
CA ASP A 145 4.51 -11.75 11.33
C ASP A 145 3.77 -11.10 12.52
N PRO A 146 3.42 -11.87 13.57
CA PRO A 146 2.71 -11.36 14.74
C PRO A 146 3.54 -10.40 15.60
N ALA A 147 4.87 -10.37 15.46
CA ALA A 147 5.75 -9.47 16.20
C ALA A 147 5.95 -8.12 15.50
N ALA A 148 5.70 -8.05 14.19
CA ALA A 148 5.88 -6.83 13.40
C ALA A 148 4.62 -5.95 13.46
N VAL A 149 4.83 -4.64 13.62
CA VAL A 149 3.73 -3.66 13.61
C VAL A 149 3.09 -3.63 12.22
N SER A 150 3.87 -3.43 11.16
CA SER A 150 3.38 -3.50 9.79
C SER A 150 3.98 -4.74 9.15
N SER A 151 3.25 -5.85 9.15
CA SER A 151 3.82 -7.15 8.80
C SER A 151 3.50 -7.61 7.38
N ILE A 152 2.56 -6.96 6.71
CA ILE A 152 2.15 -7.27 5.33
C ILE A 152 1.58 -6.01 4.67
N SER A 153 1.71 -5.94 3.33
CA SER A 153 1.09 -4.90 2.48
C SER A 153 0.47 -5.53 1.24
N GLU A 154 -0.78 -5.18 0.97
CA GLU A 154 -1.52 -5.61 -0.23
C GLU A 154 -0.83 -5.14 -1.51
N MET A 155 -0.25 -3.94 -1.45
CA MET A 155 0.36 -3.27 -2.60
C MET A 155 1.66 -3.97 -2.98
N ASP A 156 2.48 -4.30 -1.97
CA ASP A 156 3.71 -5.04 -2.19
C ASP A 156 3.43 -6.48 -2.61
N ILE A 157 2.44 -7.14 -2.02
CA ILE A 157 2.05 -8.50 -2.43
C ILE A 157 1.64 -8.55 -3.91
N TYR A 158 0.64 -7.74 -4.29
CA TYR A 158 0.16 -7.72 -5.67
C TYR A 158 1.23 -7.20 -6.63
N GLY A 159 1.86 -6.09 -6.29
CA GLY A 159 2.79 -5.42 -7.19
C GLY A 159 4.05 -6.24 -7.45
N TRP A 160 4.65 -6.87 -6.43
CA TRP A 160 5.80 -7.75 -6.65
C TRP A 160 5.41 -8.99 -7.45
N TRP A 161 4.24 -9.58 -7.17
CA TRP A 161 3.76 -10.72 -7.95
C TRP A 161 3.58 -10.37 -9.43
N VAL A 162 3.02 -9.21 -9.76
CA VAL A 162 2.90 -8.75 -11.15
C VAL A 162 4.29 -8.55 -11.77
N LEU A 163 5.25 -7.97 -11.06
CA LEU A 163 6.62 -7.80 -11.56
C LEU A 163 7.34 -9.14 -11.78
N ASP A 164 7.07 -10.14 -10.95
CA ASP A 164 7.70 -11.45 -11.01
C ASP A 164 7.07 -12.33 -12.11
N ARG A 165 5.74 -12.27 -12.28
CA ARG A 165 4.98 -13.17 -13.17
C ARG A 165 4.53 -12.57 -14.49
N HIS A 166 4.36 -11.24 -14.53
CA HIS A 166 3.90 -10.50 -15.70
C HIS A 166 4.70 -9.20 -15.93
N PRO A 167 6.04 -9.23 -15.92
CA PRO A 167 6.85 -8.02 -16.08
C PRO A 167 6.55 -7.27 -17.37
N GLU A 168 6.09 -7.95 -18.42
CA GLU A 168 5.69 -7.37 -19.70
C GLU A 168 4.45 -6.48 -19.63
N LEU A 169 3.62 -6.63 -18.60
CA LEU A 169 2.41 -5.86 -18.38
C LEU A 169 2.61 -4.67 -17.42
N ALA A 170 3.81 -4.54 -16.85
CA ALA A 170 4.14 -3.54 -15.85
C ALA A 170 4.98 -2.40 -16.44
N GLU A 171 4.63 -1.16 -16.09
CA GLU A 171 5.41 0.02 -16.48
C GLU A 171 5.62 0.97 -15.30
N VAL A 172 6.85 1.45 -15.14
CA VAL A 172 7.16 2.47 -14.13
C VAL A 172 6.50 3.79 -14.51
N ARG A 173 5.50 4.19 -13.73
CA ARG A 173 4.87 5.50 -13.73
C ARG A 173 5.15 6.17 -12.39
N GLN A 174 6.33 6.77 -12.26
CA GLN A 174 6.76 7.37 -11.01
C GLN A 174 6.03 8.69 -10.74
N LEU A 175 5.27 8.73 -9.65
CA LEU A 175 4.80 9.98 -9.04
C LEU A 175 5.75 10.41 -7.92
N VAL A 176 5.75 11.70 -7.62
CA VAL A 176 6.49 12.34 -6.54
C VAL A 176 5.51 12.70 -5.43
N TRP A 177 5.73 12.18 -4.23
CA TRP A 177 4.85 12.44 -3.09
C TRP A 177 5.61 12.73 -1.81
N ARG A 178 4.86 13.15 -0.80
CA ARG A 178 5.38 13.44 0.53
C ARG A 178 4.35 13.18 1.61
N ASP A 179 4.81 12.58 2.70
CA ASP A 179 4.02 12.49 3.93
C ASP A 179 3.98 13.83 4.66
N VAL A 180 2.78 14.21 5.10
CA VAL A 180 2.54 15.51 5.74
C VAL A 180 1.84 15.38 7.09
N HIS A 181 2.27 16.21 8.04
CA HIS A 181 1.72 16.26 9.41
C HIS A 181 0.49 17.16 9.54
N VAL A 182 0.07 17.78 8.45
CA VAL A 182 -1.06 18.71 8.41
C VAL A 182 -1.80 18.50 7.10
N ILE A 183 -3.13 18.65 7.16
CA ILE A 183 -3.93 18.68 5.95
C ILE A 183 -3.67 20.04 5.27
N PRO A 184 -3.09 20.08 4.06
CA PRO A 184 -2.78 21.35 3.41
C PRO A 184 -4.04 22.13 3.08
N ARG A 185 -4.02 23.41 3.46
CA ARG A 185 -4.99 24.42 2.99
C ARG A 185 -4.65 24.86 1.56
N ALA A 186 -5.58 25.54 0.89
CA ALA A 186 -5.47 25.91 -0.53
C ALA A 186 -4.12 26.53 -0.92
N VAL A 187 -3.61 27.51 -0.17
CA VAL A 187 -2.32 28.16 -0.46
C VAL A 187 -1.15 27.18 -0.38
N ALA A 188 -1.11 26.34 0.65
CA ALA A 188 -0.07 25.33 0.81
C ALA A 188 -0.13 24.28 -0.31
N ARG A 189 -1.33 23.88 -0.75
CA ARG A 189 -1.51 22.98 -1.91
C ARG A 189 -0.88 23.56 -3.16
N GLY A 190 -1.14 24.83 -3.48
CA GLY A 190 -0.56 25.50 -4.65
C GLY A 190 0.97 25.64 -4.58
N ILE A 191 1.53 25.78 -3.37
CA ILE A 191 2.99 25.78 -3.19
C ILE A 191 3.56 24.39 -3.43
N TRP A 192 3.01 23.35 -2.78
CA TRP A 192 3.52 21.99 -2.84
C TRP A 192 3.29 21.31 -4.19
N ALA A 193 2.25 21.70 -4.93
CA ALA A 193 1.96 21.21 -6.28
C ALA A 193 3.13 21.42 -7.26
N ARG A 194 4.03 22.39 -6.99
CA ARG A 194 5.23 22.62 -7.80
C ARG A 194 6.20 21.43 -7.78
N ASP A 195 6.31 20.77 -6.63
CA ASP A 195 7.34 19.76 -6.40
C ASP A 195 6.75 18.34 -6.22
N HIS A 196 5.45 18.22 -5.91
CA HIS A 196 4.81 16.94 -5.62
C HIS A 196 3.50 16.78 -6.40
N ASP A 197 3.21 15.55 -6.83
CA ASP A 197 1.95 15.12 -7.46
C ASP A 197 0.84 14.97 -6.43
N PHE A 198 1.17 14.41 -5.25
CA PHE A 198 0.23 14.25 -4.14
C PHE A 198 0.94 14.26 -2.79
N VAL A 199 0.17 14.31 -1.71
CA VAL A 199 0.65 14.16 -0.32
C VAL A 199 -0.22 13.19 0.45
N ALA A 200 0.36 12.47 1.41
CA ALA A 200 -0.35 11.58 2.33
C ALA A 200 -0.38 12.17 3.74
N ALA A 201 -1.57 12.43 4.28
CA ALA A 201 -1.78 13.13 5.55
C ALA A 201 -2.06 12.19 6.72
N HIS A 202 -1.16 11.22 6.94
CA HIS A 202 -1.31 10.14 7.90
C HIS A 202 -1.79 10.59 9.28
N ALA A 203 -2.86 9.96 9.77
CA ALA A 203 -3.44 10.30 11.06
C ALA A 203 -2.43 10.21 12.21
N TYR A 204 -1.57 9.18 12.23
CA TYR A 204 -0.56 9.00 13.28
C TYR A 204 0.53 10.09 13.26
N LEU A 205 0.87 10.63 12.09
CA LEU A 205 1.77 11.77 11.94
C LEU A 205 1.14 13.07 12.46
N ARG A 206 -0.21 13.18 12.39
CA ARG A 206 -0.97 14.35 12.85
C ARG A 206 -1.22 14.35 14.36
N THR A 207 -1.37 13.19 14.99
CA THR A 207 -1.74 13.06 16.41
C THR A 207 -0.55 13.05 17.38
N ALA A 208 0.66 12.76 16.92
CA ALA A 208 1.87 12.76 17.76
C ALA A 208 2.29 14.19 18.19
N ARG A 209 1.79 14.67 19.34
CA ARG A 209 2.10 16.02 19.89
C ARG A 209 3.61 16.26 20.10
N TRP A 210 4.40 15.24 20.45
CA TRP A 210 5.81 15.37 20.84
C TRP A 210 6.82 15.32 19.67
N ARG A 211 6.41 14.82 18.49
CA ARG A 211 7.29 14.72 17.31
C ARG A 211 7.27 15.96 16.41
N ARG A 212 6.30 16.87 16.56
CA ARG A 212 6.19 18.09 15.74
C ARG A 212 7.41 19.00 15.83
N ALA A 213 8.05 19.11 17.00
CA ALA A 213 9.24 19.93 17.20
C ALA A 213 10.52 19.27 16.65
N GLY A 214 10.77 18.01 17.00
CA GLY A 214 11.97 17.30 16.57
C GLY A 214 12.01 16.99 15.06
N TYR A 215 10.85 16.69 14.47
CA TYR A 215 10.77 16.34 13.04
C TYR A 215 10.83 17.56 12.12
N ALA A 216 10.27 18.71 12.54
CA ALA A 216 10.42 19.98 11.82
C ALA A 216 11.91 20.40 11.73
N LEU A 217 12.66 20.23 12.82
CA LEU A 217 14.10 20.46 12.85
C LEU A 217 14.86 19.47 11.95
N ALA A 218 14.51 18.18 11.97
CA ALA A 218 15.16 17.16 11.14
C ALA A 218 14.88 17.36 9.63
N HIS A 219 13.67 17.74 9.24
CA HIS A 219 13.31 18.03 7.84
C HIS A 219 13.93 19.32 7.35
N MET A 220 13.93 20.39 8.15
CA MET A 220 14.62 21.62 7.81
C MET A 220 16.12 21.37 7.60
N TYR A 221 16.72 20.51 8.41
CA TYR A 221 18.12 20.10 8.23
C TYR A 221 18.35 19.26 6.97
N ARG A 222 17.43 18.34 6.63
CA ARG A 222 17.51 17.51 5.41
C ARG A 222 17.33 18.33 4.13
N ASP A 223 16.34 19.23 4.09
CA ASP A 223 16.10 20.14 2.95
C ASP A 223 17.26 21.12 2.76
N LEU A 224 17.82 21.65 3.85
CA LEU A 224 19.01 22.50 3.80
C LEU A 224 20.22 21.73 3.24
N ARG A 225 20.42 20.47 3.65
CA ARG A 225 21.52 19.63 3.19
C ARG A 225 21.37 19.20 1.72
N ALA A 226 20.16 18.95 1.26
CA ALA A 226 19.87 18.67 -0.15
C ALA A 226 20.15 19.89 -1.03
N ARG A 227 19.73 21.09 -0.60
CA ARG A 227 20.01 22.36 -1.30
C ARG A 227 21.50 22.74 -1.32
N LEU A 228 22.25 22.38 -0.27
CA LEU A 228 23.71 22.60 -0.22
C LEU A 228 24.50 21.59 -1.08
N ARG A 229 23.99 20.37 -1.28
CA ARG A 229 24.59 19.38 -2.20
C ARG A 229 24.43 19.76 -3.68
N LEU A 230 23.34 20.44 -4.03
CA LEU A 230 23.08 20.95 -5.39
C LEU A 230 23.89 22.21 -5.75
N ARG A 231 24.68 22.76 -4.80
CA ARG A 231 25.41 24.03 -4.96
C ARG A 231 26.94 23.90 -5.01
N ARG A 232 27.52 22.72 -5.19
CA ARG A 232 28.95 22.64 -5.52
C ARG A 232 29.14 22.99 -7.00
N PRO A 233 29.90 24.05 -7.35
CA PRO A 233 30.28 24.28 -8.73
C PRO A 233 31.34 23.25 -9.15
N SER A 234 31.37 22.99 -10.46
CA SER A 234 32.39 22.24 -11.21
C SER A 234 33.82 22.63 -10.84
#